data_AF-A0A2T6BGI1-F1
#
_entry.id   AF-A0A2T6BGI1-F1
#
_cell.length_a   1.000
_cell.length_b   1.000
_cell.length_c   1.000
_cell.angle_alpha   90.00
_cell.angle_beta   90.00
_cell.angle_gamma   90.00
#
_symmetry.space_group_name_H-M   'P 1'
#
loop_
_entity.id
_entity.type
_entity.pdbx_description
1 polymer ?
#
loop_
_entity_poly.entity_id
_entity_poly.type
_entity_poly.pdbx_seq_one_letter_code
_entity_poly.pdbx_strand_id
1 'polypeptide(L)'
;MAERNGWSGSPGVPLISDGKERQKRSHDRYEVYVNGKFMGHKVLSSESESPQDVETYLVSMGIHCFTLRVEGDRIRIRTEGKLHEKSVRDHIAAHLKNR
;
A
#
# COMPACT_ATOMS: atom_id res chain seq x y z
N MET A 1 -32.07 -46.01 35.45
CA MET A 1 -31.10 -46.62 34.51
C MET A 1 -30.20 -45.53 33.98
N ALA A 2 -28.89 -45.77 33.98
CA ALA A 2 -27.87 -44.90 33.44
C ALA A 2 -27.46 -45.41 32.07
N GLU A 3 -27.35 -44.54 31.06
CA GLU A 3 -26.63 -44.82 29.83
C GLU A 3 -25.86 -43.55 29.41
N ARG A 4 -24.53 -43.68 29.47
CA ARG A 4 -23.54 -42.74 28.93
C ARG A 4 -23.49 -42.94 27.41
N ASN A 5 -23.07 -41.94 26.65
CA ASN A 5 -22.03 -42.00 25.59
C ASN A 5 -22.23 -40.90 24.52
N GLY A 6 -21.18 -40.13 24.25
CA GLY A 6 -21.04 -39.40 22.99
C GLY A 6 -20.56 -37.94 23.09
N TRP A 7 -19.31 -37.70 23.51
CA TRP A 7 -18.62 -36.46 23.17
C TRP A 7 -18.33 -36.50 21.66
N SER A 8 -18.88 -35.56 20.89
CA SER A 8 -18.40 -35.23 19.55
C SER A 8 -18.17 -33.73 19.54
N GLY A 9 -16.90 -33.35 19.70
CA GLY A 9 -16.49 -31.96 19.76
C GLY A 9 -16.90 -31.22 18.50
N SER A 10 -17.54 -30.08 18.67
CA SER A 10 -17.71 -29.10 17.61
C SER A 10 -16.34 -28.47 17.31
N PRO A 11 -15.74 -28.68 16.11
CA PRO A 11 -14.56 -27.94 15.71
C PRO A 11 -15.01 -26.69 14.97
N GLY A 12 -14.58 -25.50 15.42
CA GLY A 12 -14.93 -24.28 14.70
C GLY A 12 -14.41 -23.01 15.35
N VAL A 13 -13.17 -22.69 14.99
CA VAL A 13 -12.40 -21.46 15.23
C VAL A 13 -13.19 -20.13 15.23
N PRO A 14 -12.74 -19.11 15.99
CA PRO A 14 -13.29 -17.76 15.90
C PRO A 14 -13.01 -17.15 14.51
N LEU A 15 -14.07 -16.73 13.82
CA LEU A 15 -13.97 -15.87 12.65
C LEU A 15 -13.59 -14.46 13.10
N ILE A 16 -12.29 -14.21 13.24
CA ILE A 16 -11.74 -12.86 13.19
C ILE A 16 -11.78 -12.47 11.71
N SER A 17 -12.87 -11.83 11.28
CA SER A 17 -12.88 -11.11 10.02
C SER A 17 -12.05 -9.83 10.20
N ASP A 18 -10.72 -9.96 10.19
CA ASP A 18 -9.81 -8.88 9.76
C ASP A 18 -10.01 -8.72 8.25
N GLY A 19 -11.18 -8.20 7.89
CA GLY A 19 -11.42 -7.65 6.58
C GLY A 19 -10.70 -6.32 6.49
N LYS A 20 -9.35 -6.35 6.58
CA LYS A 20 -8.52 -5.27 6.08
C LYS A 20 -8.97 -5.08 4.64
N GLU A 21 -9.64 -3.97 4.43
CA GLU A 21 -10.26 -3.54 3.19
C GLU A 21 -9.33 -3.88 2.02
N ARG A 22 -9.60 -5.02 1.38
CA ARG A 22 -9.14 -5.33 0.02
C ARG A 22 -9.97 -4.41 -0.88
N GLN A 23 -9.67 -3.12 -0.77
CA GLN A 23 -10.36 -2.02 -1.41
C GLN A 23 -10.15 -2.20 -2.90
N LYS A 24 -11.14 -2.87 -3.51
CA LYS A 24 -11.56 -2.83 -4.90
C LYS A 24 -10.55 -2.12 -5.81
N ARG A 25 -9.54 -2.86 -6.30
CA ARG A 25 -8.58 -2.37 -7.29
C ARG A 25 -9.30 -2.27 -8.63
N SER A 26 -9.96 -1.14 -8.89
CA SER A 26 -10.54 -0.81 -10.19
C SER A 26 -10.00 0.51 -10.72
N HIS A 27 -8.85 0.94 -10.20
CA HIS A 27 -8.19 2.18 -10.57
C HIS A 27 -6.81 1.81 -11.11
N ASP A 28 -6.74 1.66 -12.43
CA ASP A 28 -5.48 1.44 -13.16
C ASP A 28 -4.53 2.65 -13.05
N ARG A 29 -4.96 3.75 -12.42
CA ARG A 29 -4.21 4.99 -12.30
C ARG A 29 -4.29 5.54 -10.88
N TYR A 30 -3.13 5.85 -10.32
CA TYR A 30 -2.99 6.52 -9.03
C TYR A 30 -2.33 7.88 -9.18
N GLU A 31 -2.86 8.91 -8.53
CA GLU A 31 -2.26 10.24 -8.45
C GLU A 31 -1.18 10.26 -7.36
N VAL A 32 0.06 10.55 -7.72
CA VAL A 32 1.19 10.58 -6.76
C VAL A 32 1.45 12.01 -6.31
N TYR A 33 1.39 12.23 -5.00
CA TYR A 33 1.68 13.51 -4.36
C TYR A 33 2.86 13.36 -3.41
N VAL A 34 3.83 14.25 -3.50
CA VAL A 34 4.96 14.35 -2.57
C VAL A 34 4.88 15.67 -1.84
N ASN A 35 4.72 15.62 -0.51
CA ASN A 35 4.54 16.78 0.36
C ASN A 35 3.43 17.74 -0.13
N GLY A 36 2.34 17.19 -0.67
CA GLY A 36 1.22 17.94 -1.23
C GLY A 36 1.43 18.44 -2.67
N LYS A 37 2.61 18.25 -3.27
CA LYS A 37 2.84 18.56 -4.69
C LYS A 37 2.54 17.36 -5.57
N PHE A 38 1.78 17.58 -6.62
CA PHE A 38 1.50 16.58 -7.64
C PHE A 38 2.75 16.25 -8.46
N MET A 39 3.15 14.97 -8.49
CA MET A 39 4.30 14.49 -9.27
C MET A 39 3.89 13.89 -10.61
N GLY A 40 2.71 13.29 -10.67
CA GLY A 40 2.22 12.61 -11.86
C GLY A 40 1.29 11.45 -11.50
N HIS A 41 1.06 10.60 -12.51
CA HIS A 41 0.13 9.49 -12.41
C HIS A 41 0.92 8.17 -12.48
N LYS A 42 0.86 7.33 -11.45
CA LYS A 42 1.35 5.94 -11.54
C LYS A 42 0.25 5.09 -12.13
N VAL A 43 0.44 4.64 -13.37
CA VAL A 43 -0.47 3.68 -14.01
C VAL A 43 -0.06 2.27 -13.57
N LEU A 44 -0.92 1.47 -12.97
CA LEU A 44 -0.60 0.07 -12.68
C LEU A 44 -0.90 -0.76 -13.93
N SER A 45 0.10 -0.95 -14.79
CA SER A 45 -0.07 -1.70 -16.04
C SER A 45 -0.24 -3.22 -15.82
N SER A 46 0.13 -3.72 -14.65
CA SER A 46 0.07 -5.14 -14.29
C SER A 46 -0.57 -5.31 -12.92
N GLU A 47 -1.38 -6.36 -12.74
CA GLU A 47 -2.04 -6.71 -11.48
C GLU A 47 -1.04 -6.97 -10.33
N SER A 48 0.20 -7.35 -10.69
CA SER A 48 1.31 -7.52 -9.74
C SER A 48 1.86 -6.20 -9.18
N GLU A 49 1.64 -5.07 -9.86
CA GLU A 49 2.08 -3.80 -9.31
C GLU A 49 1.09 -3.30 -8.27
N SER A 50 1.64 -2.92 -7.12
CA SER A 50 0.88 -2.36 -6.02
C SER A 50 1.22 -0.89 -5.87
N PRO A 51 0.30 -0.03 -5.40
CA PRO A 51 0.63 1.36 -5.09
C PRO A 51 1.73 1.47 -4.02
N GLN A 52 1.88 0.42 -3.19
CA GLN A 52 2.96 0.25 -2.20
C GLN A 52 4.34 -0.02 -2.82
N ASP A 53 4.44 -0.39 -4.09
CA ASP A 53 5.72 -0.60 -4.78
C ASP A 53 6.61 0.67 -4.76
N VAL A 54 5.96 1.83 -4.75
CA VAL A 54 6.63 3.13 -4.59
C VAL A 54 7.37 3.23 -3.26
N GLU A 55 6.83 2.65 -2.19
CA GLU A 55 7.49 2.60 -0.88
C GLU A 55 8.77 1.75 -0.96
N THR A 56 8.66 0.53 -1.48
CA THR A 56 9.80 -0.38 -1.65
C THR A 56 10.90 0.23 -2.51
N TYR A 57 10.53 0.93 -3.58
CA TYR A 57 11.48 1.64 -4.44
C TYR A 57 12.23 2.73 -3.68
N LEU A 58 11.52 3.58 -2.93
CA LEU A 58 12.15 4.66 -2.13
C LEU A 58 13.05 4.09 -1.02
N VAL A 59 12.62 3.01 -0.38
CA VAL A 59 13.42 2.27 0.62
C VAL A 59 14.67 1.68 -0.02
N SER A 60 14.57 1.12 -1.23
CA SER A 60 15.71 0.59 -1.99
C SER A 60 16.73 1.67 -2.37
N MET A 61 16.31 2.94 -2.45
CA MET A 61 17.19 4.09 -2.66
C MET A 61 17.85 4.59 -1.35
N GLY A 62 17.57 3.94 -0.20
CA GLY A 62 18.07 4.33 1.12
C GLY A 62 17.27 5.45 1.79
N ILE A 63 16.08 5.78 1.27
CA ILE A 63 15.20 6.79 1.84
C ILE A 63 14.27 6.07 2.81
N HIS A 64 14.37 6.37 4.11
CA HIS A 64 13.47 5.79 5.13
C HIS A 64 12.65 6.85 5.88
N CYS A 65 13.03 8.13 5.79
CA CYS A 65 12.31 9.25 6.42
C CYS A 65 11.15 9.74 5.56
N PHE A 66 10.20 8.85 5.27
CA PHE A 66 8.96 9.21 4.58
C PHE A 66 7.77 8.40 5.10
N THR A 67 6.58 8.95 4.89
CA THR A 67 5.31 8.31 5.18
C THR A 67 4.53 8.23 3.90
N LEU A 68 4.24 7.03 3.43
CA LEU A 68 3.34 6.80 2.30
C LEU A 68 1.95 6.44 2.81
N ARG A 69 0.92 7.11 2.29
CA ARG A 69 -0.48 6.77 2.51
C ARG A 69 -1.17 6.63 1.16
N VAL A 70 -1.91 5.54 0.99
CA VAL A 70 -2.77 5.35 -0.18
C VAL A 70 -4.20 5.66 0.26
N GLU A 71 -4.81 6.67 -0.35
CA GLU A 71 -6.19 7.08 -0.10
C GLU A 71 -6.97 6.94 -1.41
N GLY A 72 -7.66 5.80 -1.58
CA GLY A 72 -8.34 5.46 -2.84
C GLY A 72 -7.36 5.48 -4.01
N ASP A 73 -7.58 6.38 -4.96
CA ASP A 73 -6.78 6.62 -6.17
C ASP A 73 -5.53 7.47 -5.93
N ARG A 74 -5.23 7.86 -4.69
CA ARG A 74 -4.19 8.87 -4.41
C ARG A 74 -3.10 8.30 -3.53
N ILE A 75 -1.86 8.38 -4.00
CA ILE A 75 -0.67 8.07 -3.22
C ILE A 75 -0.12 9.38 -2.66
N ARG A 76 -0.12 9.51 -1.34
CA ARG A 76 0.40 10.67 -0.62
C ARG A 76 1.68 10.27 0.10
N ILE A 77 2.77 10.87 -0.31
CA ILE A 77 4.10 10.69 0.28
C ILE A 77 4.42 11.96 1.04
N ARG A 78 4.68 11.85 2.34
CA ARG A 78 5.18 12.93 3.18
C ARG A 78 6.61 12.62 3.58
N THR A 79 7.49 13.60 3.54
CA THR A 79 8.91 13.46 3.90
C THR A 79 9.25 14.50 4.95
N GLU A 80 10.07 14.14 5.92
CA GLU A 80 10.57 15.11 6.90
C GLU A 80 11.86 15.75 6.38
N GLY A 81 11.77 17.05 6.05
CA GLY A 81 12.89 17.86 5.58
C GLY A 81 12.92 18.12 4.07
N LYS A 82 13.36 19.33 3.70
CA LYS A 82 13.41 19.81 2.30
C LYS A 82 14.40 19.05 1.43
N LEU A 83 15.49 18.55 2.00
CA LEU A 83 16.49 17.74 1.28
C LEU A 83 15.90 16.40 0.82
N HIS A 84 15.24 15.68 1.75
CA HIS A 84 14.55 14.44 1.43
C HIS A 84 13.39 14.66 0.45
N GLU A 85 12.61 15.75 0.59
CA GLU A 85 11.56 16.08 -0.38
C GLU A 85 12.13 16.13 -1.80
N LYS A 86 13.27 16.81 -2.00
CA LYS A 86 13.84 16.98 -3.34
C LYS A 86 14.31 15.64 -3.92
N SER A 87 15.03 14.82 -3.16
CA SER A 87 15.45 13.48 -3.60
C SER A 87 14.24 12.59 -3.91
N VAL A 88 13.25 12.52 -3.02
CA VAL A 88 12.04 11.71 -3.26
C VAL A 88 11.32 12.18 -4.51
N ARG A 89 11.15 13.50 -4.70
CA ARG A 89 10.52 14.03 -5.90
C ARG A 89 11.28 13.67 -7.18
N ASP A 90 12.61 13.76 -7.16
CA ASP A 90 13.45 13.45 -8.31
C ASP A 90 13.34 11.97 -8.69
N HIS A 91 13.46 11.07 -7.70
CA HIS A 91 13.30 9.62 -7.90
C HIS A 91 11.90 9.24 -8.37
N ILE A 92 10.86 9.82 -7.78
CA ILE A 92 9.47 9.58 -8.21
C ILE A 92 9.26 10.09 -9.64
N ALA A 93 9.73 11.29 -9.96
CA ALA A 93 9.61 11.85 -11.30
C ALA A 93 10.36 11.00 -12.33
N ALA A 94 11.55 10.49 -12.00
CA ALA A 94 12.30 9.58 -12.84
C ALA A 94 11.56 8.24 -13.03
N HIS A 95 11.06 7.64 -11.96
CA HIS A 95 10.28 6.39 -11.99
C HIS A 95 9.01 6.50 -12.83
N LEU A 96 8.33 7.65 -12.75
CA LEU A 96 7.11 7.92 -13.53
C LEU A 96 7.41 8.25 -15.01
N LYS A 97 8.58 8.82 -15.31
CA LYS A 97 8.99 9.13 -16.70
C LYS A 97 9.57 7.93 -17.44
N ASN A 98 10.20 7.00 -16.73
CA ASN A 98 10.92 5.88 -17.32
C ASN A 98 10.03 4.64 -17.50
N ARG A 99 8.72 4.84 -17.62
CA ARG A 99 7.70 3.79 -17.61
C ARG A 99 6.65 4.04 -18.69
#